data_AF-A0A6S7AHL5-F1
#
_entry.id   AF-A0A6S7AHL5-F1
#
_cell.length_a   1.000
_cell.length_b   1.000
_cell.length_c   1.000
_cell.angle_alpha   90.00
_cell.angle_beta   90.00
_cell.angle_gamma   90.00
#
_symmetry.space_group_name_H-M   'P 1'
#
loop_
_entity.id
_entity.type
_entity.pdbx_description
1 polymer ?
#
loop_
_entity_poly.entity_id
_entity_poly.type
_entity_poly.pdbx_seq_one_letter_code
_entity_poly.pdbx_strand_id
1 'polypeptide(L)'
;MTRNGQSTLQRQLMRGGALAHDGLDKKAVVDAAHELGLSLFVANCDPCRSRSAVLRAIVKAVDFPEYFGGNLDALYDCLCDTVLDHKSGVVLWLYRLHSGDPALEEDAGRIETVCSDAADFAHENGRVFAYVIEHAGAHPEPEPGVAAAPYGEND
;
A
#
# COMPACT_ATOMS: atom_id res chain seq x y z
N MET A 1 -17.69 -10.04 22.99
CA MET A 1 -16.81 -11.18 22.62
C MET A 1 -15.69 -10.77 21.65
N THR A 2 -15.23 -9.52 21.66
CA THR A 2 -14.34 -8.94 20.63
C THR A 2 -12.83 -9.01 20.93
N ARG A 3 -12.42 -9.40 22.14
CA ARG A 3 -10.99 -9.37 22.54
C ARG A 3 -10.08 -10.34 21.76
N ASN A 4 -10.60 -11.48 21.28
CA ASN A 4 -9.74 -12.51 20.67
C ASN A 4 -9.27 -12.18 19.23
N GLY A 5 -10.07 -11.41 18.48
CA GLY A 5 -9.69 -10.99 17.11
C GLY A 5 -8.60 -9.93 17.12
N GLN A 6 -8.73 -8.95 18.01
CA GLN A 6 -7.77 -7.85 18.19
C GLN A 6 -6.37 -8.35 18.57
N SER A 7 -6.28 -9.32 19.49
CA SER A 7 -5.00 -9.93 19.87
C SER A 7 -4.35 -10.76 18.75
N THR A 8 -5.14 -11.27 17.80
CA THR A 8 -4.60 -11.99 16.63
C THR A 8 -4.03 -11.01 15.63
N LEU A 9 -4.77 -9.93 15.32
CA LEU A 9 -4.31 -8.86 14.44
C LEU A 9 -3.04 -8.18 14.96
N GLN A 10 -2.99 -7.88 16.26
CA GLN A 10 -1.80 -7.32 16.90
C GLN A 10 -0.58 -8.23 16.74
N ARG A 11 -0.76 -9.56 16.87
CA ARG A 11 0.31 -10.54 16.65
C ARG A 11 0.76 -10.56 15.19
N GLN A 12 -0.17 -10.43 14.23
CA GLN A 12 0.17 -10.36 12.81
C GLN A 12 0.94 -9.07 12.50
N LEU A 13 0.51 -7.93 13.04
CA LEU A 13 1.22 -6.67 12.91
C LEU A 13 2.64 -6.77 13.48
N MET A 14 2.79 -7.27 14.71
CA MET A 14 4.10 -7.46 15.37
C MET A 14 5.00 -8.49 14.68
N ARG A 15 4.43 -9.46 13.96
CA ARG A 15 5.19 -10.40 13.13
C ARG A 15 5.78 -9.70 11.90
N GLY A 16 5.12 -8.65 11.41
CA GLY A 16 5.46 -7.97 10.16
C GLY A 16 5.06 -8.75 8.91
N GLY A 17 5.35 -8.17 7.75
CA GLY A 17 5.06 -8.74 6.43
C GLY A 17 3.65 -8.43 5.91
N ALA A 18 3.20 -9.23 4.95
CA ALA A 18 1.88 -9.10 4.34
C ALA A 18 0.76 -9.51 5.30
N LEU A 19 -0.23 -8.62 5.49
CA LEU A 19 -1.50 -8.96 6.12
C LEU A 19 -2.55 -9.16 5.03
N ALA A 20 -3.23 -10.31 5.09
CA ALA A 20 -4.37 -10.58 4.23
C ALA A 20 -5.50 -9.59 4.51
N HIS A 21 -6.02 -8.94 3.48
CA HIS A 21 -7.16 -8.03 3.59
C HIS A 21 -8.51 -8.76 3.77
N ASP A 22 -8.58 -10.07 3.53
CA ASP A 22 -9.84 -10.83 3.55
C ASP A 22 -10.53 -10.76 4.94
N GLY A 23 -11.59 -9.95 5.02
CA GLY A 23 -12.31 -9.67 6.27
C GLY A 23 -11.59 -8.72 7.25
N LEU A 24 -10.53 -8.03 6.82
CA LEU A 24 -9.77 -7.10 7.67
C LEU A 24 -10.46 -5.72 7.71
N ASP A 25 -11.05 -5.39 8.87
CA ASP A 25 -11.66 -4.08 9.06
C ASP A 25 -10.60 -2.99 9.22
N LYS A 26 -10.66 -1.94 8.39
CA LYS A 26 -9.71 -0.82 8.45
C LYS A 26 -9.62 -0.21 9.84
N LYS A 27 -10.75 -0.07 10.52
CA LYS A 27 -10.78 0.49 11.87
C LYS A 27 -10.04 -0.42 12.86
N ALA A 28 -10.15 -1.74 12.70
CA ALA A 28 -9.44 -2.69 13.55
C ALA A 28 -7.92 -2.60 13.38
N VAL A 29 -7.40 -2.43 12.16
CA VAL A 29 -5.97 -2.24 11.92
C VAL A 29 -5.48 -0.91 12.47
N VAL A 30 -6.24 0.17 12.27
CA VAL A 30 -5.92 1.48 12.85
C VAL A 30 -5.84 1.39 14.38
N ASP A 31 -6.83 0.76 15.01
CA ASP A 31 -6.89 0.59 16.46
C ASP A 31 -5.72 -0.27 16.96
N ALA A 32 -5.46 -1.41 16.30
CA ALA A 32 -4.36 -2.29 16.66
C ALA A 32 -2.98 -1.65 16.46
N ALA A 33 -2.76 -0.93 15.34
CA ALA A 33 -1.52 -0.20 15.10
C ALA A 33 -1.30 0.89 16.15
N HIS A 34 -2.36 1.65 16.48
CA HIS A 34 -2.31 2.68 17.49
C HIS A 34 -2.03 2.10 18.89
N GLU A 35 -2.65 1.00 19.28
CA GLU A 35 -2.38 0.32 20.55
C GLU A 35 -0.96 -0.24 20.65
N LEU A 36 -0.39 -0.68 19.53
CA LEU A 36 0.99 -1.14 19.44
C LEU A 36 2.01 0.01 19.30
N GLY A 37 1.54 1.25 19.15
CA GLY A 37 2.39 2.41 18.90
C GLY A 37 3.08 2.40 17.54
N LEU A 38 2.55 1.64 16.57
CA LEU A 38 3.04 1.57 15.19
C LEU A 38 2.55 2.77 14.39
N SER A 39 3.38 3.25 13.47
CA SER A 39 3.00 4.35 12.58
C SER A 39 2.29 3.83 11.34
N LEU A 40 1.00 4.15 11.18
CA LEU A 40 0.17 3.71 10.06
C LEU A 40 0.16 4.76 8.95
N PHE A 41 0.55 4.35 7.75
CA PHE A 41 0.49 5.14 6.53
C PHE A 41 -0.50 4.54 5.55
N VAL A 42 -1.37 5.36 4.96
CA VAL A 42 -2.41 4.90 4.03
C VAL A 42 -2.17 5.51 2.65
N ALA A 43 -1.67 4.70 1.72
CA ALA A 43 -1.47 5.05 0.33
C ALA A 43 -2.75 4.79 -0.47
N ASN A 44 -3.35 5.87 -1.00
CA ASN A 44 -4.55 5.75 -1.84
C ASN A 44 -4.17 5.42 -3.28
N CYS A 45 -4.38 4.16 -3.69
CA CYS A 45 -4.07 3.65 -5.02
C CYS A 45 -5.26 3.66 -6.00
N ASP A 46 -6.44 4.13 -5.58
CA ASP A 46 -7.65 4.20 -6.42
C ASP A 46 -7.45 4.91 -7.79
N PRO A 47 -6.76 6.08 -7.88
CA PRO A 47 -6.50 6.71 -9.17
C PRO A 47 -5.26 6.16 -9.91
N CYS A 48 -4.60 5.13 -9.36
CA CYS A 48 -3.31 4.68 -9.87
C CYS A 48 -3.49 3.71 -11.04
N ARG A 49 -3.23 4.20 -12.26
CA ARG A 49 -3.28 3.41 -13.50
C ARG A 49 -1.91 2.89 -13.97
N SER A 50 -0.85 3.08 -13.19
CA SER A 50 0.52 2.66 -13.54
C SER A 50 1.40 2.60 -12.29
N ARG A 51 2.51 1.84 -12.34
CA ARG A 51 3.53 1.78 -11.28
C ARG A 51 3.93 3.16 -10.74
N SER A 52 4.26 4.11 -11.62
CA SER A 52 4.66 5.45 -11.21
C SER A 52 3.57 6.23 -10.46
N ALA A 53 2.30 5.91 -10.67
CA ALA A 53 1.20 6.49 -9.90
C ALA A 53 1.12 5.85 -8.50
N VAL A 54 1.27 4.52 -8.40
CA VAL A 54 1.31 3.81 -7.11
C VAL A 54 2.48 4.29 -6.26
N LEU A 55 3.69 4.40 -6.85
CA LEU A 55 4.86 4.93 -6.15
C LEU A 55 4.63 6.34 -5.62
N ARG A 56 4.02 7.23 -6.42
CA ARG A 56 3.66 8.58 -5.98
C ARG A 56 2.62 8.58 -4.85
N ALA A 57 1.67 7.66 -4.87
CA ALA A 57 0.70 7.52 -3.79
C ALA A 57 1.36 7.11 -2.47
N ILE A 58 2.36 6.20 -2.53
CA ILE A 58 3.16 5.79 -1.37
C ILE A 58 4.01 6.96 -0.88
N VAL A 59 4.77 7.61 -1.77
CA VAL A 59 5.60 8.79 -1.46
C VAL A 59 4.79 9.86 -0.73
N LYS A 60 3.58 10.15 -1.22
CA LYS A 60 2.68 11.12 -0.59
C LYS A 60 2.13 10.66 0.77
N ALA A 61 1.91 9.36 0.94
CA ALA A 61 1.33 8.81 2.17
C ALA A 61 2.36 8.72 3.30
N VAL A 62 3.60 8.36 2.99
CA VAL A 62 4.71 8.23 3.94
C VAL A 62 5.50 9.54 4.08
N ASP A 63 5.21 10.54 3.24
CA ASP A 63 5.90 11.83 3.19
C ASP A 63 7.40 11.69 2.85
N PHE A 64 7.70 10.90 1.81
CA PHE A 64 9.06 10.69 1.33
C PHE A 64 9.68 11.98 0.76
N PRO A 65 11.02 12.11 0.82
CA PRO A 65 11.73 13.29 0.36
C PRO A 65 11.57 13.55 -1.15
N GLU A 66 11.74 14.81 -1.53
CA GLU A 66 11.59 15.30 -2.91
C GLU A 66 12.56 14.66 -3.92
N TYR A 67 13.67 14.11 -3.45
CA TYR A 67 14.67 13.41 -4.26
C TYR A 67 14.37 11.91 -4.46
N PHE A 68 13.13 11.46 -4.25
CA PHE A 68 12.71 10.09 -4.51
C PHE A 68 13.06 9.66 -5.95
N GLY A 69 13.89 8.62 -6.08
CA GLY A 69 14.44 8.17 -7.36
C GLY A 69 13.43 7.61 -8.38
N GLY A 70 12.15 7.50 -8.02
CA GLY A 70 11.08 7.11 -8.96
C GLY A 70 11.08 5.62 -9.34
N ASN A 71 11.86 4.79 -8.64
CA ASN A 71 12.08 3.38 -8.94
C ASN A 71 11.81 2.50 -7.71
N LEU A 72 11.68 1.19 -7.94
CA LEU A 72 11.46 0.19 -6.88
C LEU A 72 12.61 0.09 -5.88
N ASP A 73 13.84 0.30 -6.35
CA ASP A 73 15.04 0.34 -5.51
C ASP A 73 15.02 1.53 -4.54
N ALA A 74 14.62 2.71 -5.04
CA ALA A 74 14.42 3.89 -4.20
C ALA A 74 13.24 3.71 -3.23
N LEU A 75 12.20 2.97 -3.61
CA LEU A 75 11.11 2.61 -2.70
C LEU A 75 11.63 1.76 -1.54
N TYR A 76 12.43 0.73 -1.83
CA TYR A 76 13.04 -0.11 -0.81
C TYR A 76 13.88 0.72 0.16
N ASP A 77 14.81 1.53 -0.36
CA ASP A 77 15.72 2.35 0.45
C ASP A 77 14.94 3.30 1.38
N CYS A 78 13.95 4.02 0.84
CA CYS A 78 13.11 4.90 1.64
C CYS A 78 12.25 4.16 2.68
N LEU A 79 11.73 2.97 2.36
CA LEU A 79 11.00 2.14 3.33
C LEU A 79 11.93 1.69 4.47
N CYS A 80 13.14 1.24 4.15
CA CYS A 80 14.14 0.87 5.13
C CYS A 80 14.49 2.04 6.05
N ASP A 81 14.75 3.23 5.51
CA ASP A 81 15.01 4.45 6.29
C ASP A 81 13.81 4.79 7.21
N THR A 82 12.59 4.74 6.68
CA THR A 82 11.36 4.98 7.45
C THR A 82 11.22 3.99 8.61
N VAL A 83 11.47 2.71 8.36
CA VAL A 83 11.44 1.67 9.40
C VAL A 83 12.48 1.93 10.48
N LEU A 84 13.66 2.41 10.12
CA LEU A 84 14.73 2.74 11.06
C LEU A 84 14.40 3.97 11.91
N ASP A 85 13.76 4.99 11.31
CA ASP A 85 13.31 6.20 12.01
C ASP A 85 12.20 5.90 13.04
N HIS A 86 11.28 5.00 12.68
CA HIS A 86 10.16 4.62 13.54
C HIS A 86 10.49 3.47 14.49
N LYS A 87 10.89 3.80 15.72
CA LYS A 87 11.31 2.83 16.76
C LYS A 87 10.35 1.66 17.01
N SER A 88 9.04 1.91 17.02
CA SER A 88 8.03 0.87 17.27
C SER A 88 7.78 -0.02 16.05
N GLY A 89 7.99 0.52 14.85
CA GLY A 89 7.62 -0.08 13.58
C GLY A 89 6.56 0.70 12.80
N VAL A 90 6.31 0.24 11.59
CA VAL A 90 5.53 0.92 10.56
C VAL A 90 4.52 -0.03 9.94
N VAL A 91 3.33 0.49 9.62
CA VAL A 91 2.29 -0.22 8.90
C VAL A 91 1.95 0.56 7.62
N LEU A 92 2.12 -0.06 6.45
CA LEU A 92 1.77 0.55 5.16
C LEU A 92 0.49 -0.09 4.59
N TRP A 93 -0.55 0.72 4.40
CA TRP A 93 -1.79 0.27 3.77
C TRP A 93 -1.88 0.80 2.34
N LEU A 94 -1.86 -0.11 1.36
CA LEU A 94 -2.14 0.16 -0.05
C LEU A 94 -3.65 -0.03 -0.30
N TYR A 95 -4.37 1.09 -0.40
CA TYR A 95 -5.83 1.13 -0.50
C TYR A 95 -6.27 1.09 -1.98
N ARG A 96 -7.15 0.14 -2.34
CA ARG A 96 -7.64 -0.08 -3.71
C ARG A 96 -6.57 -0.16 -4.79
N LEU A 97 -5.60 -1.06 -4.63
CA LEU A 97 -4.64 -1.36 -5.68
C LEU A 97 -5.31 -2.20 -6.77
N HIS A 98 -5.45 -1.65 -7.98
CA HIS A 98 -6.04 -2.32 -9.15
C HIS A 98 -5.10 -3.37 -9.76
N SER A 99 -4.79 -4.43 -9.02
CA SER A 99 -3.90 -5.50 -9.48
C SER A 99 -4.52 -6.40 -10.55
N GLY A 100 -5.82 -6.24 -10.85
CA GLY A 100 -6.50 -6.97 -11.93
C GLY A 100 -6.26 -6.40 -13.32
N ASP A 101 -5.62 -5.23 -13.43
CA ASP A 101 -5.15 -4.71 -14.71
C ASP A 101 -3.83 -5.40 -15.09
N PRO A 102 -3.67 -5.97 -16.29
CA PRO A 102 -2.43 -6.64 -16.70
C PRO A 102 -1.22 -5.69 -16.70
N ALA A 103 -1.46 -4.39 -16.86
CA ALA A 103 -0.42 -3.36 -16.77
C ALA A 103 0.06 -3.10 -15.32
N LEU A 104 -0.73 -3.50 -14.32
CA LEU A 104 -0.42 -3.34 -12.90
C LEU A 104 -0.19 -4.67 -12.20
N GLU A 105 -0.62 -5.80 -12.77
CA GLU A 105 -0.45 -7.14 -12.17
C GLU A 105 1.04 -7.45 -11.90
N GLU A 106 1.89 -7.32 -12.93
CA GLU A 106 3.34 -7.50 -12.76
C GLU A 106 3.95 -6.46 -11.81
N ASP A 107 3.55 -5.20 -11.95
CA ASP A 107 4.08 -4.11 -11.13
C ASP A 107 3.65 -4.23 -9.66
N ALA A 108 2.44 -4.70 -9.39
CA ALA A 108 1.92 -4.95 -8.05
C ALA A 108 2.71 -6.07 -7.37
N GLY A 109 2.98 -7.18 -8.08
CA GLY A 109 3.84 -8.25 -7.57
C GLY A 109 5.27 -7.77 -7.26
N ARG A 110 5.83 -6.88 -8.09
CA ARG A 110 7.14 -6.27 -7.83
C ARG A 110 7.12 -5.33 -6.62
N ILE A 111 6.06 -4.53 -6.45
CA ILE A 111 5.89 -3.67 -5.27
C ILE A 111 5.73 -4.51 -4.00
N GLU A 112 4.94 -5.58 -4.05
CA GLU A 112 4.79 -6.53 -2.96
C GLU A 112 6.13 -7.17 -2.60
N THR A 113 6.93 -7.56 -3.60
CA THR A 113 8.28 -8.11 -3.39
C THR A 113 9.16 -7.11 -2.63
N VAL A 114 9.16 -5.83 -3.03
CA VAL A 114 9.90 -4.76 -2.33
C VAL A 114 9.41 -4.57 -0.89
N CYS A 115 8.09 -4.56 -0.68
CA CYS A 115 7.53 -4.46 0.67
C CYS A 115 7.89 -5.69 1.52
N SER A 116 7.94 -6.88 0.93
CA SER A 116 8.36 -8.10 1.61
C SER A 116 9.83 -8.04 2.00
N ASP A 117 10.70 -7.57 1.11
CA ASP A 117 12.13 -7.43 1.39
C ASP A 117 12.37 -6.39 2.50
N ALA A 118 11.65 -5.26 2.45
CA ALA A 118 11.68 -4.25 3.52
C ALA A 118 11.16 -4.80 4.86
N ALA A 119 10.19 -5.73 4.83
CA ALA A 119 9.70 -6.42 6.02
C ALA A 119 10.78 -7.31 6.66
N ASP A 120 11.52 -8.02 5.83
CA ASP A 120 12.64 -8.86 6.27
C ASP A 120 13.76 -8.00 6.87
N PHE A 121 14.13 -6.91 6.18
CA PHE A 121 15.08 -5.93 6.69
C PHE A 121 14.64 -5.35 8.05
N ALA A 122 13.36 -4.99 8.20
CA ALA A 122 12.82 -4.52 9.47
C ALA A 122 13.02 -5.55 10.57
N HIS A 123 12.68 -6.82 10.29
CA HIS A 123 12.81 -7.92 11.24
C HIS A 123 14.26 -8.11 11.69
N GLU A 124 15.21 -8.15 10.75
CA GLU A 124 16.65 -8.29 11.01
C GLU A 124 17.19 -7.13 11.87
N ASN A 125 16.62 -5.93 11.75
CA ASN A 125 16.98 -4.75 12.54
C ASN A 125 16.20 -4.62 13.86
N GLY A 126 15.41 -5.63 14.24
CA GLY A 126 14.58 -5.59 15.45
C GLY A 126 13.50 -4.52 15.40
N ARG A 127 12.96 -4.27 14.20
CA ARG A 127 11.82 -3.40 13.91
C ARG A 127 10.69 -4.24 13.33
N VAL A 128 9.51 -3.62 13.24
CA VAL A 128 8.33 -4.23 12.68
C VAL A 128 7.92 -3.43 11.45
N PHE A 129 7.82 -4.08 10.31
CA PHE A 129 7.20 -3.50 9.12
C PHE A 129 6.11 -4.45 8.63
N ALA A 130 4.88 -3.95 8.65
CA ALA A 130 3.70 -4.66 8.21
C ALA A 130 3.08 -3.92 7.02
N TYR A 131 2.52 -4.64 6.07
CA TYR A 131 1.83 -4.01 4.95
C TYR A 131 0.52 -4.73 4.61
N VAL A 132 -0.46 -3.95 4.17
CA VAL A 132 -1.78 -4.43 3.75
C VAL A 132 -1.97 -4.03 2.31
N ILE A 133 -2.24 -4.99 1.44
CA ILE A 133 -2.61 -4.74 0.04
C ILE A 133 -4.09 -5.02 -0.11
N GLU A 134 -4.86 -3.95 -0.23
CA GLU A 134 -6.27 -4.05 -0.59
C GLU A 134 -6.37 -4.11 -2.11
N HIS A 135 -6.46 -5.33 -2.64
CA HIS A 135 -6.71 -5.56 -4.05
C HIS A 135 -8.14 -5.09 -4.39
N ALA A 136 -8.25 -3.95 -5.06
CA ALA A 136 -9.45 -3.69 -5.84
C ALA A 136 -9.35 -4.60 -7.07
N GLY A 137 -10.44 -5.26 -7.45
CA GLY A 137 -10.49 -6.01 -8.71
C GLY A 137 -10.05 -5.15 -9.91
N ALA A 138 -10.03 -5.74 -11.11
CA ALA A 138 -9.72 -5.00 -12.33
C ALA A 138 -10.50 -3.68 -12.37
N HIS A 139 -9.89 -2.59 -12.87
CA HIS A 139 -10.68 -1.42 -13.18
C HIS A 139 -11.89 -1.89 -14.00
N PRO A 140 -13.11 -1.42 -13.69
CA PRO A 140 -14.21 -1.64 -14.62
C PRO A 140 -13.71 -1.14 -15.98
N GLU A 141 -13.79 -2.01 -16.99
CA GLU A 141 -13.49 -1.66 -18.37
C GLU A 141 -14.10 -0.27 -18.63
N PRO A 142 -13.35 0.69 -19.21
CA PRO A 142 -14.02 1.90 -19.68
C PRO A 142 -15.13 1.42 -20.61
N GLU A 143 -16.39 1.71 -20.27
CA GLU A 143 -17.52 1.33 -21.11
C GLU A 143 -17.17 1.65 -22.57
N PRO A 144 -17.12 0.67 -23.48
CA PRO A 144 -16.81 0.95 -24.86
C PRO A 144 -17.98 1.74 -25.45
N GLY A 145 -17.82 3.06 -25.52
CA GLY A 145 -18.63 3.92 -26.37
C GLY A 145 -19.49 4.95 -25.65
N VAL A 146 -18.90 6.13 -25.42
CA VAL A 146 -19.49 7.37 -25.95
C VAL A 146 -18.38 8.06 -26.72
N ALA A 147 -18.42 7.89 -28.04
CA ALA A 147 -17.79 8.86 -28.93
C ALA A 147 -18.33 10.24 -28.54
N ALA A 148 -17.45 11.18 -28.26
CA ALA A 148 -17.84 12.58 -28.15
C ALA A 148 -18.73 12.91 -29.36
N ALA A 149 -19.94 13.43 -29.10
CA ALA A 149 -20.80 13.90 -30.16
C ALA A 149 -19.99 14.83 -31.09
N PRO A 150 -20.05 14.65 -32.42
CA PRO A 150 -19.46 15.64 -33.30
C PRO A 150 -20.12 16.98 -32.97
N TYR A 151 -19.32 17.95 -32.55
CA TYR A 151 -19.78 19.33 -32.42
C TYR A 151 -20.36 19.72 -33.78
N GLY A 152 -21.65 20.08 -33.75
CA GLY A 152 -22.43 20.39 -34.92
C GLY A 152 -21.73 21.42 -35.80
N GLU A 153 -21.74 21.11 -37.09
CA GLU A 153 -21.80 22.10 -38.14
C GLU A 153 -22.97 23.05 -37.85
N ASN A 154 -22.65 24.34 -37.73
CA ASN A 154 -23.48 25.49 -38.12
C ASN A 154 -22.72 26.79 -37.79
N ASP A 155 -22.03 27.35 -38.80
CA ASP A 155 -22.52 28.50 -39.57
C ASP A 155 -21.70 28.63 -40.87
#